data_AF-A0A0N4VIJ7-F1
#
_entry.id   AF-A0A0N4VIJ7-F1
#
_cell.length_a   1.000
_cell.length_b   1.000
_cell.length_c   1.000
_cell.angle_alpha   90.00
_cell.angle_beta   90.00
_cell.angle_gamma   90.00
#
_symmetry.space_group_name_H-M   'P 1'
#
loop_
_entity.id
_entity.type
_entity.pdbx_description
1 polymer ?
#
loop_
_entity_poly.entity_id
_entity_poly.type
_entity_poly.pdbx_seq_one_letter_code
_entity_poly.pdbx_strand_id
1 'polypeptide(L)'
;MFYNESFSCFEKLRLTKSERLFAGILYTTLTTISLLLNCLVICVILEERKTTLKLVVYKMVISLCASSIVYVCCNYIVMLPCTFRECINYSDTLMVTVSAFNTVGYYTSSWTSLYIAFERITLFIIQFLVICISQWFSSFFFYMVPYGSLALNITSIGNTAANPIILLIFNNTMHKGLRSLLRLRKNPKIVSVFPHSLFCLLL
;
A
#
# COMPACT_ATOMS: atom_id res chain seq x y z
N MET A 1 48.54 -8.26 -10.74
CA MET A 1 48.14 -8.29 -12.16
C MET A 1 46.63 -8.20 -12.39
N PHE A 2 45.77 -8.50 -11.39
CA PHE A 2 44.30 -8.37 -11.50
C PHE A 2 43.73 -6.94 -11.45
N TYR A 3 44.54 -5.92 -11.14
CA TYR A 3 44.07 -4.53 -11.03
C TYR A 3 43.84 -3.84 -12.39
N ASN A 4 44.57 -4.25 -13.43
CA ASN A 4 44.50 -3.58 -14.74
C ASN A 4 43.28 -3.97 -15.57
N GLU A 5 42.75 -5.19 -15.44
CA GLU A 5 41.54 -5.60 -16.17
C GLU A 5 40.27 -4.98 -15.59
N SER A 6 40.19 -4.80 -14.27
CA SER A 6 39.04 -4.16 -13.63
C SER A 6 38.88 -2.69 -14.07
N PHE A 7 39.99 -1.96 -14.23
CA PHE A 7 39.96 -0.58 -14.70
C PHE A 7 39.42 -0.46 -16.13
N SER A 8 39.81 -1.37 -17.02
CA SER A 8 39.38 -1.36 -18.43
C SER A 8 37.89 -1.69 -18.61
N CYS A 9 37.30 -2.45 -17.68
CA CYS A 9 35.86 -2.72 -17.66
C CYS A 9 35.04 -1.48 -17.24
N PHE A 10 35.50 -0.75 -16.21
CA PHE A 10 34.85 0.48 -15.75
C PHE A 10 34.98 1.63 -16.75
N GLU A 11 36.08 1.69 -17.50
CA GLU A 11 36.29 2.71 -18.53
C GLU A 11 35.33 2.57 -19.71
N LYS A 12 34.90 1.34 -20.05
CA LYS A 12 33.86 1.06 -21.05
C LYS A 12 32.44 1.41 -20.61
N LEU A 13 32.20 1.61 -19.31
CA LEU A 13 30.90 1.99 -18.74
C LEU A 13 30.74 3.52 -18.61
N ARG A 14 31.65 4.30 -19.21
CA ARG A 14 31.58 5.76 -19.19
C ARG A 14 30.45 6.25 -20.11
N LEU A 15 29.25 6.33 -19.52
CA LEU A 15 28.06 6.90 -20.15
C LEU A 15 28.38 8.26 -20.78
N THR A 16 27.81 8.49 -21.97
CA THR A 16 27.92 9.78 -22.64
C THR A 16 27.28 10.88 -21.80
N LYS A 17 27.73 12.13 -21.96
CA LYS A 17 27.21 13.28 -21.19
C LYS A 17 25.68 13.42 -21.31
N SER A 18 25.13 13.12 -22.49
CA SER A 18 23.69 13.13 -22.77
C SER A 18 22.93 12.07 -21.98
N GLU A 19 23.45 10.84 -21.89
CA GLU A 19 22.80 9.75 -21.14
C GLU A 19 22.81 10.03 -19.64
N ARG A 20 23.91 10.59 -19.12
CA ARG A 20 24.01 11.00 -17.70
C ARG A 20 23.04 12.13 -17.36
N LEU A 21 22.92 13.13 -18.24
CA LEU A 21 21.96 14.23 -18.07
C LEU A 21 20.53 13.70 -18.06
N PHE A 22 20.18 12.83 -19.02
CA PHE A 22 18.86 12.23 -19.11
C PHE A 22 18.53 11.40 -17.85
N ALA A 23 19.45 10.53 -17.42
CA ALA A 23 19.29 9.74 -16.21
C ALA A 23 19.14 10.64 -14.97
N GLY A 24 19.95 11.68 -14.84
CA GLY A 24 19.88 12.64 -13.75
C GLY A 24 18.53 13.35 -13.66
N ILE A 25 18.02 13.86 -14.80
CA ILE A 25 16.70 14.50 -14.87
C ILE A 25 15.61 13.51 -14.45
N LEU A 26 15.61 12.30 -15.00
CA LEU A 26 14.63 11.27 -14.69
C LEU A 26 14.65 10.89 -13.20
N TYR A 27 15.82 10.69 -12.61
CA TYR A 27 15.94 10.39 -11.19
C TYR A 27 15.46 11.57 -10.33
N THR A 28 15.74 12.81 -10.72
CA THR A 28 15.30 14.01 -9.99
C THR A 28 13.77 14.13 -10.01
N THR A 29 13.12 13.95 -11.16
CA THR A 29 11.67 14.07 -11.28
C THR A 29 10.94 12.96 -10.51
N LEU A 30 11.41 11.72 -10.61
CA LEU A 30 10.83 10.61 -9.85
C LEU A 30 11.00 10.78 -8.34
N THR A 31 12.17 11.22 -7.88
CA THR A 31 12.44 11.43 -6.44
C THR A 31 11.69 12.63 -5.86
N THR A 32 11.59 13.75 -6.59
CA THR A 32 10.75 14.91 -6.21
C THR A 32 9.28 14.52 -6.08
N ILE A 33 8.71 13.84 -7.07
CA ILE A 33 7.31 13.38 -7.04
C ILE A 33 7.09 12.44 -5.85
N SER A 34 7.99 11.47 -5.64
CA SER A 34 7.92 10.54 -4.52
C SER A 34 7.93 11.27 -3.17
N LEU A 35 8.80 12.26 -2.99
CA LEU A 35 8.87 13.05 -1.77
C LEU A 35 7.57 13.83 -1.52
N LEU A 36 7.05 14.50 -2.55
CA LEU A 36 5.81 15.28 -2.46
C LEU A 36 4.62 14.39 -2.10
N LEU A 37 4.49 13.22 -2.72
CA LEU A 37 3.41 12.27 -2.43
C LEU A 37 3.50 11.76 -0.98
N ASN A 38 4.70 11.37 -0.51
CA ASN A 38 4.87 10.90 0.86
C ASN A 38 4.55 11.98 1.90
N CYS A 39 4.98 13.23 1.66
CA CYS A 39 4.63 14.36 2.51
C CYS A 39 3.12 14.65 2.50
N LEU A 40 2.48 14.63 1.33
CA LEU A 40 1.04 14.86 1.21
C LEU A 40 0.24 13.79 1.96
N VAL A 41 0.62 12.51 1.84
CA VAL A 41 -0.04 11.41 2.56
C VAL A 41 0.09 11.60 4.08
N ILE A 42 1.27 11.97 4.57
CA ILE A 42 1.45 12.26 6.00
C ILE A 42 0.57 13.45 6.43
N CYS A 43 0.54 14.54 5.66
CA CYS A 43 -0.29 15.71 5.96
C CYS A 43 -1.79 15.33 6.05
N VAL A 44 -2.30 14.59 5.06
CA VAL A 44 -3.71 14.14 5.03
C VAL A 44 -4.03 13.25 6.23
N ILE A 45 -3.15 12.32 6.60
CA ILE A 45 -3.36 11.43 7.75
C ILE A 45 -3.33 12.22 9.07
N LEU A 46 -2.46 13.23 9.18
CA LEU A 46 -2.37 14.09 10.36
C LEU A 46 -3.58 15.02 10.49
N GLU A 47 -4.18 15.46 9.37
CA GLU A 47 -5.38 16.29 9.36
C GLU A 47 -6.62 15.50 9.83
N GLU A 48 -6.73 14.22 9.45
CA GLU A 48 -7.81 13.29 9.84
C GLU A 48 -7.68 12.73 11.28
N ARG A 49 -7.02 13.47 12.16
CA ARG A 49 -6.44 13.04 13.46
C ARG A 49 -7.41 12.37 14.44
N LYS A 50 -8.71 12.64 14.38
CA LYS A 50 -9.65 12.35 15.49
C LYS A 50 -10.24 10.94 15.52
N THR A 51 -10.27 10.21 14.41
CA THR A 51 -10.89 8.87 14.37
C THR A 51 -10.01 7.84 13.64
N THR A 52 -9.11 8.32 12.78
CA THR A 52 -8.37 7.50 11.82
C THR A 52 -7.06 6.94 12.39
N LEU A 53 -6.42 7.67 13.33
CA LEU A 53 -5.14 7.27 13.97
C LEU A 53 -5.24 6.08 14.94
N LYS A 54 -6.45 5.62 15.27
CA LYS A 54 -6.67 4.42 16.11
C LYS A 54 -6.47 3.12 15.35
N LEU A 55 -6.63 3.14 14.02
CA LEU A 55 -6.45 1.95 13.20
C LEU A 55 -4.95 1.69 12.97
N VAL A 56 -4.52 0.45 13.26
CA VAL A 56 -3.14 -0.03 13.15
C VAL A 56 -2.56 0.23 11.75
N VAL A 57 -3.38 0.05 10.71
CA VAL A 57 -3.04 0.31 9.30
C VAL A 57 -2.47 1.71 9.08
N TYR A 58 -3.05 2.75 9.69
CA TYR A 58 -2.58 4.13 9.47
C TYR A 58 -1.22 4.39 10.11
N LYS A 59 -0.92 3.75 11.25
CA LYS A 59 0.41 3.82 11.88
C LYS A 59 1.47 3.18 10.99
N MET A 60 1.12 2.07 10.32
CA MET A 60 2.01 1.40 9.37
C MET A 60 2.24 2.24 8.11
N VAL A 61 1.19 2.89 7.58
CA VAL A 61 1.33 3.81 6.44
C VAL A 61 2.21 5.01 6.79
N ILE A 62 2.08 5.59 7.99
CA ILE A 62 2.99 6.66 8.45
C ILE A 62 4.43 6.16 8.54
N SER A 63 4.65 4.96 9.09
CA SER A 63 5.99 4.34 9.19
C SER A 63 6.61 4.11 7.80
N LEU A 64 5.79 3.67 6.84
CA LEU A 64 6.19 3.48 5.44
C LEU A 64 6.64 4.81 4.82
N CYS A 65 5.80 5.85 4.90
CA CYS A 65 6.11 7.16 4.35
C CYS A 65 7.35 7.80 5.02
N ALA A 66 7.49 7.67 6.34
CA ALA A 66 8.67 8.17 7.06
C ALA A 66 9.96 7.48 6.57
N SER A 67 9.93 6.16 6.41
CA SER A 67 11.07 5.38 5.91
C SER A 67 11.42 5.76 4.46
N SER A 68 10.40 5.95 3.61
CA SER A 68 10.57 6.41 2.23
C SER A 68 11.17 7.81 2.15
N ILE A 69 10.80 8.73 3.05
CA ILE A 69 11.42 10.07 3.11
C ILE A 69 12.90 9.96 3.47
N VAL A 70 13.27 9.17 4.49
CA VAL A 70 14.68 8.96 4.87
C VAL A 70 15.50 8.42 3.70
N TYR A 71 14.96 7.41 3.00
CA TYR A 71 15.57 6.84 1.81
C TYR A 71 15.77 7.88 0.69
N VAL A 72 14.72 8.64 0.35
CA VAL A 72 14.78 9.67 -0.71
C VAL A 72 15.76 10.79 -0.33
N CYS A 73 15.78 11.24 0.92
CA CYS A 73 16.72 12.25 1.40
C CYS A 73 18.18 11.82 1.21
N CYS A 74 18.52 10.55 1.47
CA CYS A 74 19.87 10.03 1.25
C CYS A 74 20.25 10.06 -0.24
N ASN A 75 19.31 9.72 -1.12
CA ASN A 75 19.52 9.77 -2.57
C ASN A 75 19.71 11.19 -3.10
N TYR A 76 19.07 12.19 -2.49
CA TYR A 76 19.32 13.61 -2.79
C TYR A 76 20.75 14.05 -2.47
N ILE A 77 21.31 13.57 -1.37
CA ILE A 77 22.62 13.99 -0.88
C ILE A 77 23.75 13.39 -1.71
N VAL A 78 23.66 12.11 -2.09
CA VAL A 78 24.79 11.40 -2.72
C VAL A 78 24.50 11.00 -4.16
N MET A 79 23.37 10.34 -4.43
CA MET A 79 23.11 9.72 -5.73
C MET A 79 22.87 10.75 -6.84
N LEU A 80 22.09 11.79 -6.55
CA LEU A 80 21.77 12.87 -7.50
C LEU A 80 23.00 13.67 -7.96
N PRO A 81 23.84 14.24 -7.06
CA PRO A 81 25.04 14.96 -7.48
C PRO A 81 26.05 14.08 -8.22
N CYS A 82 26.20 12.81 -7.83
CA CYS A 82 27.04 11.84 -8.53
C CYS A 82 26.50 11.45 -9.93
N THR A 83 25.20 11.57 -10.15
CA THR A 83 24.61 11.32 -11.47
C THR A 83 24.89 12.48 -12.43
N PHE A 84 24.68 13.72 -11.96
CA PHE A 84 24.88 14.93 -12.76
C PHE A 84 26.34 15.34 -12.96
N ARG A 85 27.18 15.13 -11.95
CA ARG A 85 28.61 15.48 -11.97
C ARG A 85 29.44 14.23 -11.70
N GLU A 86 30.69 14.21 -12.15
CA GLU A 86 31.62 13.18 -11.68
C GLU A 86 31.71 13.29 -10.14
N CYS A 87 31.62 12.15 -9.44
CA CYS A 87 31.51 12.14 -7.98
C CYS A 87 32.68 12.90 -7.35
N ILE A 88 32.35 13.95 -6.61
CA ILE A 88 33.31 14.66 -5.75
C ILE A 88 33.74 13.67 -4.65
N ASN A 89 35.01 13.73 -4.22
CA ASN A 89 35.46 12.97 -3.05
C ASN A 89 34.68 13.41 -1.80
N TYR A 90 33.61 12.69 -1.49
CA TYR A 90 32.91 12.81 -0.21
C TYR A 90 33.80 12.26 0.90
N SER A 91 33.68 12.83 2.10
CA SER A 91 34.32 12.25 3.29
C SER A 91 33.82 10.83 3.54
N ASP A 92 34.71 9.92 3.89
CA ASP A 92 34.39 8.53 4.22
C ASP A 92 33.27 8.43 5.28
N THR A 93 33.29 9.31 6.27
CA THR A 93 32.27 9.34 7.34
C THR A 93 30.88 9.68 6.79
N LEU A 94 30.78 10.61 5.83
CA LEU A 94 29.51 11.00 5.22
C LEU A 94 28.96 9.86 4.35
N MET A 95 29.83 9.24 3.54
CA MET A 95 29.48 8.09 2.70
C MET A 95 28.92 6.93 3.53
N VAL A 96 29.61 6.56 4.61
CA VAL A 96 29.17 5.47 5.50
C VAL A 96 27.84 5.81 6.16
N THR A 97 27.69 7.04 6.66
CA THR A 97 26.46 7.46 7.36
C THR A 97 25.26 7.49 6.42
N VAL A 98 25.40 8.12 5.25
CA VAL A 98 24.30 8.21 4.27
C VAL A 98 23.94 6.83 3.72
N SER A 99 24.93 5.96 3.47
CA SER A 99 24.68 4.58 3.04
C SER A 99 23.94 3.77 4.11
N ALA A 100 24.28 3.95 5.39
CA ALA A 100 23.57 3.32 6.50
C ALA A 100 22.09 3.77 6.56
N PHE A 101 21.82 5.07 6.50
CA PHE A 101 20.44 5.58 6.49
C PHE A 101 19.65 5.14 5.26
N ASN A 102 20.29 5.10 4.09
CA ASN A 102 19.68 4.59 2.87
C ASN A 102 19.25 3.12 3.04
N THR A 103 20.15 2.32 3.58
CA THR A 103 19.92 0.89 3.85
C THR A 103 18.80 0.68 4.86
N VAL A 104 18.81 1.43 5.96
CA VAL A 104 17.74 1.39 6.97
C VAL A 104 16.40 1.78 6.36
N GLY A 105 16.32 2.90 5.65
CA GLY A 105 15.08 3.35 5.00
C GLY A 105 14.51 2.31 4.03
N TYR A 106 15.38 1.70 3.22
CA TYR A 106 15.01 0.64 2.29
C TYR A 106 14.47 -0.60 3.01
N TYR A 107 15.20 -1.13 4.00
CA TYR A 107 14.76 -2.31 4.74
C TYR A 107 13.49 -2.05 5.54
N THR A 108 13.37 -0.92 6.24
CA THR A 108 12.17 -0.60 7.00
C THR A 108 10.95 -0.47 6.08
N SER A 109 11.09 0.12 4.89
CA SER A 109 10.00 0.19 3.92
C SER A 109 9.57 -1.18 3.40
N SER A 110 10.53 -2.08 3.15
CA SER A 110 10.28 -3.45 2.70
C SER A 110 9.60 -4.28 3.79
N TRP A 111 10.10 -4.20 5.03
CA TRP A 111 9.52 -4.86 6.19
C TRP A 111 8.10 -4.36 6.48
N THR A 112 7.86 -3.05 6.41
CA THR A 112 6.53 -2.48 6.62
C THR A 112 5.56 -2.94 5.53
N SER A 113 6.01 -3.01 4.26
CA SER A 113 5.20 -3.50 3.15
C SER A 113 4.87 -4.98 3.29
N LEU A 114 5.83 -5.80 3.72
CA LEU A 114 5.61 -7.22 4.02
C LEU A 114 4.60 -7.39 5.15
N TYR A 115 4.70 -6.57 6.20
CA TYR A 115 3.75 -6.62 7.31
C TYR A 115 2.34 -6.25 6.87
N ILE A 116 2.17 -5.18 6.08
CA ILE A 116 0.88 -4.78 5.51
C ILE A 116 0.32 -5.92 4.64
N ALA A 117 1.16 -6.55 3.81
CA ALA A 117 0.74 -7.68 2.99
C ALA A 117 0.29 -8.87 3.84
N PHE A 118 1.04 -9.20 4.90
CA PHE A 118 0.68 -10.26 5.84
C PHE A 118 -0.65 -9.97 6.54
N GLU A 119 -0.86 -8.75 7.05
CA GLU A 119 -2.12 -8.33 7.66
C GLU A 119 -3.30 -8.54 6.68
N ARG A 120 -3.14 -8.14 5.41
CA ARG A 120 -4.18 -8.33 4.38
C ARG A 120 -4.42 -9.81 4.10
N ILE A 121 -3.37 -10.61 3.94
CA ILE A 121 -3.48 -12.05 3.70
C ILE A 121 -4.14 -12.75 4.89
N THR A 122 -3.77 -12.41 6.12
CA THR A 122 -4.39 -12.96 7.33
C THR A 122 -5.88 -12.64 7.38
N LEU A 123 -6.29 -11.41 7.02
CA LEU A 123 -7.71 -11.07 6.92
C LEU A 123 -8.45 -11.93 5.87
N PHE A 124 -7.84 -12.17 4.71
CA PHE A 124 -8.44 -13.03 3.68
C PHE A 124 -8.48 -14.51 4.08
N ILE A 125 -7.41 -15.05 4.64
CA ILE A 125 -7.32 -16.46 5.06
C ILE A 125 -8.30 -16.73 6.20
N ILE A 126 -8.40 -15.84 7.18
CA ILE A 126 -9.35 -16.00 8.29
C ILE A 126 -10.79 -16.01 7.76
N GLN A 127 -11.12 -15.10 6.84
CA GLN A 127 -12.45 -15.10 6.21
C GLN A 127 -12.73 -16.42 5.49
N PHE A 128 -11.78 -16.91 4.69
CA PHE A 128 -11.91 -18.18 4.00
C PHE A 128 -12.06 -19.36 4.96
N LEU A 129 -11.24 -19.40 6.02
CA LEU A 129 -11.25 -20.46 7.03
C LEU A 129 -12.58 -20.48 7.80
N VAL A 130 -13.12 -19.32 8.17
CA VAL A 130 -14.43 -19.20 8.81
C VAL A 130 -15.53 -19.73 7.89
N ILE A 131 -15.49 -19.42 6.60
CA ILE A 131 -16.45 -19.92 5.61
C ILE A 131 -16.30 -21.44 5.44
N CYS A 132 -15.08 -21.97 5.38
CA CYS A 132 -14.85 -23.41 5.27
C CYS A 132 -15.30 -24.17 6.52
N ILE A 133 -15.06 -23.63 7.72
CA ILE A 133 -15.54 -24.23 8.98
C ILE A 133 -17.07 -24.17 9.03
N SER A 134 -17.71 -23.06 8.66
CA SER A 134 -19.17 -22.97 8.66
C SER A 134 -19.80 -23.94 7.66
N GLN A 135 -19.18 -24.13 6.50
CA GLN A 135 -19.59 -25.11 5.50
C GLN A 135 -19.40 -26.55 6.00
N TRP A 136 -18.26 -26.86 6.62
CA TRP A 136 -18.00 -28.19 7.19
C TRP A 136 -18.99 -28.53 8.30
N PHE A 137 -19.25 -27.58 9.18
CA PHE A 137 -20.23 -27.73 10.27
C PHE A 137 -21.64 -27.95 9.71
N SER A 138 -22.06 -27.18 8.70
CA SER A 138 -23.36 -27.40 8.04
C SER A 138 -23.51 -28.82 7.47
N SER A 139 -22.46 -29.35 6.86
CA SER A 139 -22.46 -30.73 6.32
C SER A 139 -22.46 -31.80 7.42
N PHE A 140 -21.79 -31.56 8.56
CA PHE A 140 -21.80 -32.48 9.69
C PHE A 140 -23.20 -32.62 10.31
N PHE A 141 -23.92 -31.52 10.52
CA PHE A 141 -25.30 -31.55 11.03
C PHE A 141 -26.28 -32.20 10.05
N PHE A 142 -26.02 -32.11 8.75
CA PHE A 142 -26.80 -32.79 7.72
C PHE A 142 -26.76 -34.31 7.86
N TYR A 143 -25.61 -34.90 8.24
CA TYR A 143 -25.47 -36.35 8.40
C TYR A 143 -26.00 -36.91 9.72
N MET A 144 -26.12 -36.09 10.77
CA MET A 144 -26.51 -36.55 12.11
C MET A 144 -28.00 -36.39 12.46
N VAL A 145 -28.76 -35.55 11.75
CA VAL A 145 -30.17 -35.26 12.10
C VAL A 145 -31.15 -35.92 11.11
N PRO A 146 -32.02 -36.86 11.54
CA PRO A 146 -32.89 -37.65 10.65
C PRO A 146 -34.12 -36.90 10.09
N TYR A 147 -34.13 -35.56 10.06
CA TYR A 147 -35.25 -34.72 9.54
C TYR A 147 -34.75 -33.49 8.74
N GLY A 148 -33.83 -33.73 7.80
CA GLY A 148 -32.92 -32.72 7.25
C GLY A 148 -33.47 -31.63 6.32
N SER A 149 -34.75 -31.63 5.90
CA SER A 149 -35.19 -30.70 4.84
C SER A 149 -35.41 -29.24 5.30
N LEU A 150 -35.90 -29.02 6.53
CA LEU A 150 -36.10 -27.66 7.07
C LEU A 150 -34.77 -27.03 7.50
N ALA A 151 -33.88 -27.82 8.09
CA ALA A 151 -32.53 -27.39 8.47
C ALA A 151 -31.71 -27.01 7.22
N LEU A 152 -31.83 -27.78 6.13
CA LEU A 152 -31.17 -27.49 4.84
C LEU A 152 -31.46 -26.09 4.31
N ASN A 153 -32.73 -25.65 4.33
CA ASN A 153 -33.11 -24.35 3.79
C ASN A 153 -32.60 -23.19 4.67
N ILE A 154 -32.61 -23.34 6.00
CA ILE A 154 -32.15 -22.29 6.91
C ILE A 154 -30.62 -22.16 6.86
N THR A 155 -29.87 -23.26 6.86
CA THR A 155 -28.41 -23.22 6.81
C THR A 155 -27.90 -22.77 5.44
N SER A 156 -28.58 -23.14 4.34
CA SER A 156 -28.23 -22.67 3.00
C SER A 156 -28.48 -21.16 2.82
N ILE A 157 -29.61 -20.64 3.33
CA ILE A 157 -29.89 -19.19 3.33
C ILE A 157 -28.87 -18.45 4.22
N GLY A 158 -28.55 -19.00 5.39
CA GLY A 158 -27.55 -18.45 6.31
C GLY A 158 -26.15 -18.40 5.69
N ASN A 159 -25.72 -19.45 5.00
CA ASN A 159 -24.41 -19.53 4.34
C ASN A 159 -24.33 -18.61 3.10
N THR A 160 -25.43 -18.45 2.38
CA THR A 160 -25.52 -17.55 1.22
C THR A 160 -25.60 -16.07 1.66
N ALA A 161 -26.20 -15.79 2.83
CA ALA A 161 -26.27 -14.46 3.42
C ALA A 161 -25.00 -14.08 4.21
N ALA A 162 -24.28 -15.05 4.78
CA ALA A 162 -23.04 -14.81 5.51
C ALA A 162 -21.96 -14.18 4.63
N ASN A 163 -21.85 -14.60 3.36
CA ASN A 163 -20.88 -14.04 2.41
C ASN A 163 -21.02 -12.51 2.20
N PRO A 164 -22.20 -11.95 1.85
CA PRO A 164 -22.39 -10.50 1.75
C PRO A 164 -22.43 -9.80 3.11
N ILE A 165 -22.86 -10.45 4.20
CA ILE A 165 -22.89 -9.86 5.55
C ILE A 165 -21.46 -9.67 6.10
N ILE A 166 -20.56 -10.63 5.92
CA ILE A 166 -19.14 -10.51 6.29
C ILE A 166 -18.47 -9.42 5.45
N LEU A 167 -18.79 -9.32 4.15
CA LEU A 167 -18.35 -8.25 3.27
C LEU A 167 -18.84 -6.86 3.73
N LEU A 168 -20.08 -6.78 4.22
CA LEU A 168 -20.65 -5.56 4.77
C LEU A 168 -20.00 -5.16 6.10
N ILE A 169 -19.81 -6.11 7.02
CA ILE A 169 -19.26 -5.87 8.37
C ILE A 169 -17.78 -5.45 8.32
N PHE A 170 -16.98 -6.05 7.44
CA PHE A 170 -15.52 -5.81 7.41
C PHE A 170 -15.08 -4.74 6.41
N ASN A 171 -15.92 -4.31 5.47
CA ASN A 171 -15.56 -3.28 4.52
C ASN A 171 -16.02 -1.89 5.00
N ASN A 172 -15.14 -1.20 5.73
CA ASN A 172 -15.36 0.20 6.14
C ASN A 172 -15.62 1.15 4.95
N THR A 173 -15.18 0.79 3.74
CA THR A 173 -15.45 1.53 2.49
C THR A 173 -16.92 1.37 2.06
N MET A 174 -17.50 0.18 2.20
CA MET A 174 -18.94 -0.06 1.95
C MET A 174 -19.82 0.65 3.00
N HIS A 175 -19.40 0.69 4.26
CA HIS A 175 -20.11 1.47 5.29
C HIS A 175 -20.07 2.98 5.06
N LYS A 176 -19.02 3.51 4.41
CA LYS A 176 -18.94 4.91 3.97
C LYS A 176 -19.82 5.16 2.74
N GLY A 177 -19.81 4.25 1.76
CA GLY A 177 -20.68 4.30 0.57
C GLY A 177 -22.17 4.21 0.93
N LEU A 178 -22.55 3.29 1.82
CA LEU A 178 -23.92 3.13 2.31
C LEU A 178 -24.38 4.34 3.14
N ARG A 179 -23.49 4.93 3.97
CA ARG A 179 -23.79 6.18 4.69
C ARG A 179 -23.93 7.38 3.76
N SER A 180 -23.16 7.44 2.67
CA SER A 180 -23.32 8.45 1.61
C SER A 180 -24.69 8.32 0.92
N LEU A 181 -25.06 7.11 0.50
CA LEU A 181 -26.36 6.82 -0.13
C LEU A 181 -27.55 7.07 0.80
N LEU A 182 -27.44 6.71 2.08
CA LEU A 182 -28.49 6.99 3.07
C LEU A 182 -28.62 8.48 3.41
N ARG A 183 -27.54 9.27 3.32
CA ARG A 183 -27.60 10.74 3.44
C ARG A 183 -28.24 11.39 2.22
N LEU A 184 -27.97 10.86 1.02
CA LEU A 184 -28.64 11.30 -0.21
C LEU A 184 -30.14 10.98 -0.20
N ARG A 185 -30.53 9.83 0.36
CA ARG A 185 -31.95 9.47 0.53
C ARG A 185 -32.69 10.36 1.54
N LYS A 186 -32.00 10.89 2.56
CA LYS A 186 -32.57 11.80 3.57
C LYS A 186 -32.64 13.27 3.14
N ASN A 187 -31.97 13.66 2.04
CA ASN A 187 -32.03 15.01 1.48
C ASN A 187 -32.49 14.97 0.02
N PRO A 188 -33.81 14.95 -0.26
CA PRO A 188 -34.33 14.99 -1.62
C PRO A 188 -34.05 16.31 -2.37
N LYS A 189 -33.33 17.27 -1.77
CA LYS A 189 -33.01 18.57 -2.38
C LYS A 189 -31.62 18.64 -3.05
N ILE A 190 -30.81 17.57 -3.04
CA ILE A 190 -29.47 17.55 -3.66
C ILE A 190 -29.38 16.40 -4.68
N VAL A 191 -30.42 16.21 -5.49
CA VAL A 191 -30.39 15.28 -6.64
C VAL A 191 -30.16 16.04 -7.96
N SER A 192 -30.07 17.36 -7.94
CA SER A 192 -29.87 18.18 -9.15
C SER A 192 -28.42 18.58 -9.45
N VAL A 193 -27.43 18.16 -8.65
CA VAL A 193 -26.02 18.59 -8.84
C VAL A 193 -25.03 17.45 -8.63
N PHE A 194 -25.22 16.32 -9.32
CA PHE A 194 -24.10 15.44 -9.62
C PHE A 194 -24.11 15.10 -11.11
N PRO A 195 -23.04 15.40 -11.86
CA PRO A 195 -22.99 15.22 -13.29
C PRO A 195 -22.99 13.73 -13.64
N HIS A 196 -23.69 13.44 -14.74
CA HIS A 196 -23.97 12.14 -15.35
C HIS A 196 -22.75 11.23 -15.67
N SER A 197 -21.52 11.60 -15.30
CA SER A 197 -20.29 10.93 -15.77
C SER A 197 -19.79 9.80 -14.86
N LEU A 198 -20.28 9.66 -13.63
CA LEU A 198 -19.78 8.62 -12.69
C LEU A 198 -20.60 7.33 -12.66
N PHE A 199 -21.75 7.28 -13.36
CA PHE A 199 -22.61 6.09 -13.38
C PHE A 199 -22.19 5.04 -14.43
N CYS A 200 -21.23 5.38 -15.31
CA CYS A 200 -20.87 4.51 -16.43
C CYS A 200 -19.67 3.58 -16.16
N LEU A 201 -19.03 3.64 -14.99
CA LEU A 201 -17.83 2.84 -14.68
C LEU A 201 -18.08 1.63 -13.76
N LEU A 202 -19.34 1.33 -13.45
CA LEU A 202 -19.76 0.23 -12.58
C LEU A 202 -20.91 -0.58 -13.22
N LEU A 203 -20.70 -0.97 -14.48
CA LEU A 203 -21.41 -2.04 -15.16
C LEU A 203 -20.37 -3.02 -15.70
#